data_AF-A0A099LQY6-F1
#
_entry.id   AF-A0A099LQY6-F1
#
_cell.length_a   1.000
_cell.length_b   1.000
_cell.length_c   1.000
_cell.angle_alpha   90.00
_cell.angle_beta   90.00
_cell.angle_gamma   90.00
#
_symmetry.space_group_name_H-M   'P 1'
#
loop_
_entity.id
_entity.type
_entity.pdbx_description
1 polymer ?
#
loop_
_entity_poly.entity_id
_entity_poly.type
_entity_poly.pdbx_seq_one_letter_code
_entity_poly.pdbx_strand_id
1 'polypeptide(L)'
;MGSPSDEARRGEQAEDRGKLDRALDRSRGRSGEGVAQRQAALGTTHSTWTYGTNEDFAAGFSARMSPEEFNEFVTDMAMLAGPFTIARAAKLASPIANTMYSRYTGKVVGIGEDVTKRAAQLAKNRAVGKAAEAQAAKDLVAEGNSILGSQVSVRTAEGRRVIDHLVQDANGTIRAVEVKAGGAVRNASQLAKDKALATQGGTLVGKNAPAALRGQNMVIETVERRY
;
A
#
# COMPACT_ATOMS: atom_id res chain seq x y z
N MET A 1 -61.61 15.11 -51.76
CA MET A 1 -61.26 13.90 -50.99
C MET A 1 -59.75 13.85 -50.91
N GLY A 2 -59.18 14.22 -49.76
CA GLY A 2 -57.73 14.24 -49.54
C GLY A 2 -57.23 12.83 -49.29
N SER A 3 -56.15 12.44 -49.97
CA SER A 3 -55.62 11.09 -49.94
C SER A 3 -55.15 10.68 -48.54
N PRO A 4 -55.34 9.41 -48.12
CA PRO A 4 -55.02 8.92 -46.76
C PRO A 4 -53.53 9.02 -46.34
N SER A 5 -52.64 9.43 -47.25
CA SER A 5 -51.20 9.54 -47.03
C SER A 5 -50.78 10.83 -46.29
N ASP A 6 -51.62 11.86 -46.27
CA ASP A 6 -51.24 13.18 -45.74
C ASP A 6 -51.58 13.36 -44.24
N GLU A 7 -52.46 12.52 -43.68
CA GLU A 7 -52.77 12.51 -42.24
C GLU A 7 -51.74 11.71 -41.42
N ALA A 8 -51.24 10.59 -41.96
CA ALA A 8 -50.22 9.78 -41.30
C ALA A 8 -48.89 10.54 -41.13
N ARG A 9 -48.54 11.41 -42.10
CA ARG A 9 -47.29 12.18 -42.09
C ARG A 9 -47.30 13.36 -41.11
N ARG A 10 -48.48 13.82 -40.67
CA ARG A 10 -48.62 14.84 -39.60
C ARG A 10 -48.49 14.25 -38.20
N GLY A 11 -48.90 13.00 -37.98
CA GLY A 11 -48.76 12.31 -36.70
C GLY A 11 -47.30 12.06 -36.33
N GLU A 12 -46.50 11.63 -37.30
CA GLU A 12 -45.10 11.23 -37.07
C GLU A 12 -44.19 12.44 -36.74
N GLN A 13 -44.45 13.61 -37.34
CA GLN A 13 -43.72 14.85 -37.02
C GLN A 13 -44.08 15.44 -35.64
N ALA A 14 -45.27 15.15 -35.11
CA ALA A 14 -45.69 15.62 -33.79
C ALA A 14 -45.06 14.79 -32.66
N GLU A 15 -44.89 13.48 -32.86
CA GLU A 15 -44.23 12.61 -31.88
C GLU A 15 -42.74 12.89 -31.75
N ASP A 16 -42.07 13.31 -32.84
CA ASP A 16 -40.64 13.56 -32.82
C ASP A 16 -40.27 14.91 -32.14
N ARG A 17 -41.14 15.92 -32.26
CA ARG A 17 -41.01 17.17 -31.48
C ARG A 17 -41.27 16.95 -29.99
N GLY A 18 -42.24 16.12 -29.63
CA GLY A 18 -42.50 15.75 -28.24
C GLY A 18 -41.37 14.96 -27.58
N LYS A 19 -40.56 14.22 -28.36
CA LYS A 19 -39.36 13.52 -27.87
C LYS A 19 -38.17 14.47 -27.68
N LEU A 20 -37.99 15.45 -28.56
CA LEU A 20 -36.95 16.47 -28.44
C LEU A 20 -37.17 17.42 -27.25
N ASP A 21 -38.41 17.87 -27.02
CA ASP A 21 -38.72 18.71 -25.85
C ASP A 21 -38.56 17.92 -24.53
N ARG A 22 -38.92 16.64 -24.52
CA ARG A 22 -38.74 15.75 -23.35
C ARG A 22 -37.28 15.36 -23.10
N ALA A 23 -36.40 15.52 -24.10
CA ALA A 23 -34.95 15.33 -23.97
C ALA A 23 -34.25 16.62 -23.50
N LEU A 24 -34.73 17.78 -23.93
CA LEU A 24 -34.27 19.09 -23.46
C LEU A 24 -34.70 19.39 -22.02
N ASP A 25 -35.88 18.93 -21.60
CA ASP A 25 -36.33 19.07 -20.21
C ASP A 25 -35.55 18.13 -19.26
N ARG A 26 -35.18 16.93 -19.74
CA ARG A 26 -34.26 16.02 -19.03
C ARG A 26 -32.83 16.52 -18.94
N SER A 27 -32.38 17.39 -19.84
CA SER A 27 -31.04 17.99 -19.76
C SER A 27 -31.02 19.27 -18.93
N ARG A 28 -32.14 19.99 -18.82
CA ARG A 28 -32.30 21.17 -17.96
C ARG A 28 -32.57 20.83 -16.49
N GLY A 29 -33.15 19.67 -16.18
CA GLY A 29 -33.25 19.14 -14.81
C GLY A 29 -31.93 18.60 -14.22
N ARG A 30 -30.81 18.72 -14.93
CA ARG A 30 -29.45 18.41 -14.44
C ARG A 30 -28.65 19.65 -14.03
N SER A 31 -29.31 20.80 -13.79
CA SER A 31 -28.69 21.89 -13.04
C SER A 31 -28.73 21.59 -11.54
N GLY A 32 -27.57 21.25 -10.98
CA GLY A 32 -27.12 21.59 -9.62
C GLY A 32 -27.89 21.12 -8.37
N GLU A 33 -29.22 21.18 -8.32
CA GLU A 33 -29.99 21.09 -7.07
C GLU A 33 -30.51 19.67 -6.75
N GLY A 34 -30.80 18.85 -7.76
CA GLY A 34 -31.37 17.51 -7.56
C GLY A 34 -30.39 16.44 -7.03
N VAL A 35 -29.07 16.68 -7.13
CA VAL A 35 -28.04 15.76 -6.59
C VAL A 35 -27.86 15.98 -5.09
N ALA A 36 -28.02 17.23 -4.62
CA ALA A 36 -27.91 17.56 -3.21
C ALA A 36 -29.04 16.95 -2.36
N GLN A 37 -30.28 16.90 -2.88
CA GLN A 37 -31.42 16.36 -2.12
C GLN A 37 -31.45 14.82 -2.04
N ARG A 38 -30.83 14.08 -2.97
CA ARG A 38 -30.76 12.60 -2.87
C ARG A 38 -29.64 12.11 -1.95
N GLN A 39 -28.63 12.93 -1.66
CA GLN A 39 -27.62 12.62 -0.65
C GLN A 39 -28.13 12.82 0.80
N ALA A 40 -29.24 13.52 0.99
CA ALA A 40 -29.83 13.71 2.32
C ALA A 40 -30.71 12.53 2.80
N ALA A 41 -31.22 11.69 1.88
CA ALA A 41 -32.13 10.59 2.21
C ALA A 41 -31.43 9.23 2.38
N LEU A 42 -30.18 9.10 1.95
CA LEU A 42 -29.31 7.98 2.26
C LEU A 42 -28.32 8.50 3.29
N GLY A 43 -28.42 8.06 4.55
CA GLY A 43 -27.63 8.52 5.71
C GLY A 43 -26.10 8.32 5.64
N THR A 44 -25.51 8.43 4.46
CA THR A 44 -24.08 8.63 4.24
C THR A 44 -23.76 10.11 4.38
N THR A 45 -23.36 10.52 5.57
CA THR A 45 -22.66 11.79 5.79
C THR A 45 -21.34 11.79 5.01
N HIS A 46 -21.36 12.24 3.76
CA HIS A 46 -20.19 12.82 3.13
C HIS A 46 -20.17 14.29 3.50
N SER A 47 -19.39 14.62 4.53
CA SER A 47 -19.01 16.00 4.81
C SER A 47 -18.28 16.53 3.58
N THR A 48 -18.95 17.35 2.79
CA THR A 48 -18.32 18.22 1.81
C THR A 48 -17.50 19.24 2.58
N TRP A 49 -16.20 18.99 2.70
CA TRP A 49 -15.25 19.94 3.23
C TRP A 49 -15.12 21.08 2.23
N THR A 50 -15.82 22.18 2.47
CA THR A 50 -15.42 23.48 1.93
C THR A 50 -14.02 23.75 2.46
N TYR A 51 -13.06 23.91 1.55
CA TYR A 51 -11.67 24.23 1.87
C TYR A 51 -11.59 25.58 2.59
N GLY A 52 -11.70 25.53 3.92
CA GLY A 52 -11.10 26.51 4.81
C GLY A 52 -9.59 26.51 4.60
N THR A 53 -8.94 27.59 5.04
CA THR A 53 -7.50 27.78 4.86
C THR A 53 -6.69 26.56 5.32
N ASN A 54 -5.48 26.36 4.77
CA ASN A 54 -4.61 25.22 5.09
C ASN A 54 -4.34 25.02 6.61
N GLU A 55 -4.63 26.03 7.43
CA GLU A 55 -4.53 26.01 8.89
C GLU A 55 -5.64 25.15 9.55
N ASP A 56 -6.85 25.15 8.99
CA ASP A 56 -7.99 24.38 9.51
C ASP A 56 -7.85 22.87 9.24
N PHE A 57 -7.26 22.51 8.10
CA PHE A 57 -6.96 21.12 7.75
C PHE A 57 -5.93 20.52 8.71
N ALA A 58 -4.92 21.30 9.10
CA ALA A 58 -3.88 20.85 10.02
C ALA A 58 -4.35 20.79 11.48
N ALA A 59 -5.20 21.73 11.92
CA ALA A 59 -5.80 21.71 13.24
C ALA A 59 -6.74 20.52 13.44
N GLY A 60 -7.46 20.11 12.40
CA GLY A 60 -8.31 18.90 12.43
C GLY A 60 -7.51 17.60 12.54
N PHE A 61 -6.30 17.55 11.99
CA PHE A 61 -5.43 16.37 11.99
C PHE A 61 -4.61 16.24 13.28
N SER A 62 -4.10 17.35 13.83
CA SER A 62 -3.28 17.36 15.05
C SER A 62 -4.06 17.07 16.34
N ALA A 63 -5.38 17.21 16.32
CA ALA A 63 -6.25 16.90 17.46
C ALA A 63 -6.57 15.40 17.61
N ARG A 64 -6.25 14.56 16.61
CA ARG A 64 -6.66 13.14 16.56
C ARG A 64 -5.54 12.14 16.33
N MET A 65 -4.32 12.59 16.03
CA MET A 65 -3.18 11.71 15.80
C MET A 65 -1.96 12.21 16.58
N SER A 66 -1.19 11.28 17.14
CA SER A 66 0.11 11.60 17.69
C SER A 66 1.08 12.03 16.57
N PRO A 67 2.15 12.78 16.89
CA PRO A 67 3.18 13.13 15.91
C PRO A 67 3.81 11.91 15.23
N GLU A 68 3.90 10.77 15.92
CA GLU A 68 4.37 9.51 15.33
C GLU A 68 3.37 8.96 14.30
N GLU A 69 2.08 8.93 14.64
CA GLU A 69 1.00 8.46 13.75
C GLU A 69 0.89 9.33 12.49
N PHE A 70 1.08 10.63 12.62
CA PHE A 70 1.11 11.54 11.47
C PHE A 70 2.31 11.26 10.55
N ASN A 71 3.48 10.99 11.13
CA ASN A 71 4.67 10.68 10.35
C ASN A 71 4.56 9.33 9.63
N GLU A 72 3.93 8.33 10.25
CA GLU A 72 3.60 7.05 9.62
C GLU A 72 2.57 7.22 8.50
N PHE A 73 1.50 7.98 8.73
CA PHE A 73 0.47 8.27 7.73
C PHE A 73 1.04 8.94 6.46
N VAL A 74 1.89 9.96 6.63
CA VAL A 74 2.54 10.65 5.51
C VAL A 74 3.53 9.73 4.78
N THR A 75 4.22 8.85 5.51
CA THR A 75 5.12 7.86 4.94
C THR A 75 4.37 6.83 4.10
N ASP A 76 3.22 6.34 4.57
CA ASP A 76 2.36 5.39 3.86
C ASP A 76 1.68 6.01 2.65
N MET A 77 1.18 7.26 2.75
CA MET A 77 0.68 8.01 1.59
C MET A 77 1.76 8.20 0.51
N ALA A 78 3.01 8.44 0.92
CA ALA A 78 4.12 8.58 0.00
C ALA A 78 4.49 7.27 -0.71
N MET A 79 4.21 6.10 -0.12
CA MET A 79 4.41 4.81 -0.76
C MET A 79 3.35 4.48 -1.82
N LEU A 80 2.13 5.02 -1.68
CA LEU A 80 1.03 4.76 -2.63
C LEU A 80 1.12 5.61 -3.91
N ALA A 81 1.80 6.77 -3.85
CA ALA A 81 1.73 7.77 -4.91
C ALA A 81 2.88 7.74 -5.94
N GLY A 82 3.88 6.86 -5.81
CA GLY A 82 5.01 6.79 -6.76
C GLY A 82 6.01 7.98 -6.66
N PRO A 83 7.20 7.85 -7.28
CA PRO A 83 8.38 8.67 -6.96
C PRO A 83 8.29 10.16 -7.32
N PHE A 84 7.48 10.52 -8.33
CA PHE A 84 7.30 11.93 -8.73
C PHE A 84 6.47 12.75 -7.72
N THR A 85 5.65 12.07 -6.92
CA THR A 85 4.74 12.68 -5.95
C THR A 85 5.41 12.84 -4.59
N ILE A 86 6.43 12.02 -4.29
CA ILE A 86 7.25 12.07 -3.06
C ILE A 86 8.00 13.39 -2.96
N ALA A 87 8.68 13.82 -4.02
CA ALA A 87 9.46 15.06 -3.99
C ALA A 87 8.56 16.30 -3.84
N ARG A 88 7.35 16.28 -4.41
CA ARG A 88 6.40 17.40 -4.34
C ARG A 88 5.67 17.43 -2.99
N ALA A 89 5.24 16.28 -2.48
CA ALA A 89 4.60 16.15 -1.17
C ALA A 89 5.57 16.47 -0.02
N ALA A 90 6.81 15.96 -0.06
CA ALA A 90 7.84 16.31 0.92
C ALA A 90 8.20 17.80 0.86
N LYS A 91 8.25 18.41 -0.34
CA LYS A 91 8.55 19.84 -0.52
C LYS A 91 7.39 20.76 -0.07
N LEU A 92 6.15 20.29 -0.13
CA LEU A 92 4.96 21.01 0.35
C LEU A 92 4.69 20.81 1.85
N ALA A 93 4.96 19.62 2.39
CA ALA A 93 4.74 19.30 3.80
C ALA A 93 5.88 19.79 4.71
N SER A 94 7.11 19.85 4.19
CA SER A 94 8.31 20.24 4.96
C SER A 94 8.23 21.64 5.60
N PRO A 95 7.78 22.72 4.91
CA PRO A 95 7.70 24.03 5.55
C PRO A 95 6.61 24.08 6.63
N ILE A 96 5.46 23.44 6.41
CA ILE A 96 4.31 23.49 7.32
C ILE A 96 4.59 22.65 8.58
N ALA A 97 5.13 21.44 8.42
CA ALA A 97 5.52 20.59 9.54
C ALA A 97 6.67 21.21 10.36
N ASN A 98 7.67 21.83 9.72
CA ASN A 98 8.73 22.55 10.44
C ASN A 98 8.20 23.77 11.19
N THR A 99 7.26 24.50 10.60
CA THR A 99 6.68 25.68 11.27
C THR A 99 5.88 25.28 12.51
N MET A 100 5.16 24.15 12.48
CA MET A 100 4.45 23.64 13.65
C MET A 100 5.38 23.09 14.72
N TYR A 101 6.38 22.26 14.35
CA TYR A 101 7.30 21.65 15.32
C TYR A 101 8.23 22.68 16.00
N SER A 102 8.66 23.70 15.25
CA SER A 102 9.46 24.82 15.75
C SER A 102 8.68 25.71 16.73
N ARG A 103 7.40 26.00 16.43
CA ARG A 103 6.55 26.78 17.34
C ARG A 103 6.21 26.04 18.64
N TYR A 104 6.11 24.71 18.60
CA TYR A 104 5.75 23.92 19.78
C TYR A 104 6.94 23.62 20.70
N THR A 105 8.17 23.56 20.16
CA THR A 105 9.36 23.13 20.93
C THR A 105 10.46 24.19 21.04
N GLY A 106 10.35 25.31 20.33
CA GLY A 106 11.37 26.37 20.29
C GLY A 106 12.70 25.98 19.64
N LYS A 107 12.81 24.75 19.10
CA LYS A 107 14.00 24.25 18.40
C LYS A 107 13.73 24.19 16.90
N VAL A 108 14.55 24.91 16.13
CA VAL A 108 14.63 24.73 14.68
C VAL A 108 15.35 23.40 14.42
N VAL A 109 14.61 22.35 14.09
CA VAL A 109 15.18 21.07 13.71
C VAL A 109 15.43 21.10 12.19
N GLY A 110 16.69 21.02 11.77
CA GLY A 110 17.08 20.91 10.36
C GLY A 110 16.76 19.53 9.80
N ILE A 111 15.48 19.20 9.59
CA ILE A 111 15.01 17.85 9.21
C ILE A 111 15.11 17.60 7.69
N GLY A 112 15.14 18.64 6.86
CA GLY A 112 14.91 18.52 5.41
C GLY A 112 15.98 17.75 4.62
N GLU A 113 17.26 17.93 4.94
CA GLU A 113 18.35 17.29 4.19
C GLU A 113 18.67 15.88 4.71
N ASP A 114 18.48 15.65 6.01
CA ASP A 114 18.81 14.38 6.65
C ASP A 114 17.75 13.29 6.34
N VAL A 115 16.47 13.66 6.31
CA VAL A 115 15.39 12.74 5.93
C VAL A 115 15.49 12.32 4.47
N THR A 116 15.87 13.22 3.57
CA THR A 116 16.04 12.89 2.14
C THR A 116 17.25 12.00 1.89
N LYS A 117 18.38 12.23 2.59
CA LYS A 117 19.55 11.34 2.58
C LYS A 117 19.22 9.95 3.12
N ARG A 118 18.48 9.87 4.23
CA ARG A 118 18.04 8.60 4.82
C ARG A 118 17.09 7.84 3.90
N ALA A 119 16.13 8.51 3.27
CA ALA A 119 15.22 7.89 2.30
C ALA A 119 15.97 7.34 1.09
N ALA A 120 16.93 8.10 0.54
CA ALA A 120 17.76 7.66 -0.57
C ALA A 120 18.62 6.44 -0.19
N GLN A 121 19.21 6.43 1.01
CA GLN A 121 19.99 5.29 1.50
C GLN A 121 19.12 4.05 1.70
N LEU A 122 17.91 4.19 2.25
CA LEU A 122 16.97 3.07 2.40
C LEU A 122 16.55 2.51 1.04
N ALA A 123 16.32 3.36 0.04
CA ALA A 123 16.01 2.92 -1.32
C ALA A 123 17.17 2.13 -1.94
N LYS A 124 18.41 2.60 -1.77
CA LYS A 124 19.62 1.87 -2.20
C LYS A 124 19.75 0.52 -1.50
N ASN A 125 19.61 0.48 -0.18
CA ASN A 125 19.70 -0.77 0.59
C ASN A 125 18.63 -1.79 0.17
N ARG A 126 17.41 -1.33 -0.13
CA ARG A 126 16.34 -2.19 -0.66
C ARG A 126 16.66 -2.73 -2.05
N ALA A 127 17.21 -1.90 -2.94
CA ALA A 127 17.60 -2.34 -4.27
C ALA A 127 18.71 -3.41 -4.20
N VAL A 128 19.71 -3.19 -3.35
CA VAL A 128 20.79 -4.15 -3.09
C VAL A 128 20.25 -5.45 -2.49
N GLY A 129 19.41 -5.38 -1.45
CA GLY A 129 18.78 -6.56 -0.84
C GLY A 129 17.96 -7.38 -1.83
N LYS A 130 17.15 -6.71 -2.67
CA LYS A 130 16.37 -7.38 -3.71
C LYS A 130 17.26 -8.05 -4.76
N ALA A 131 18.35 -7.41 -5.17
CA ALA A 131 19.30 -8.01 -6.11
C ALA A 131 20.00 -9.24 -5.51
N ALA A 132 20.36 -9.17 -4.23
CA ALA A 132 20.94 -10.28 -3.49
C ALA A 132 19.96 -11.46 -3.34
N GLU A 133 18.69 -11.22 -2.98
CA GLU A 133 17.66 -12.27 -2.93
C GLU A 133 17.48 -12.93 -4.31
N ALA A 134 17.45 -12.14 -5.38
CA ALA A 134 17.35 -12.68 -6.74
C ALA A 134 18.58 -13.51 -7.13
N GLN A 135 19.77 -13.13 -6.70
CA GLN A 135 20.99 -13.93 -6.93
C GLN A 135 20.98 -15.20 -6.08
N ALA A 136 20.59 -15.12 -4.82
CA ALA A 136 20.45 -16.26 -3.92
C ALA A 136 19.52 -17.32 -4.47
N ALA A 137 18.37 -16.92 -5.04
CA ALA A 137 17.46 -17.84 -5.68
C ALA A 137 18.12 -18.60 -6.86
N LYS A 138 18.93 -17.92 -7.69
CA LYS A 138 19.63 -18.57 -8.80
C LYS A 138 20.67 -19.57 -8.31
N ASP A 139 21.45 -19.18 -7.31
CA ASP A 139 22.51 -20.03 -6.75
C ASP A 139 21.90 -21.28 -6.10
N LEU A 140 20.82 -21.12 -5.32
CA LEU A 140 20.09 -22.22 -4.70
C LEU A 140 19.60 -23.24 -5.72
N VAL A 141 19.04 -22.77 -6.84
CA VAL A 141 18.59 -23.64 -7.94
C VAL A 141 19.77 -24.29 -8.65
N ALA A 142 20.87 -23.56 -8.89
CA ALA A 142 22.09 -24.12 -9.51
C ALA A 142 22.74 -25.21 -8.65
N GLU A 143 22.59 -25.13 -7.33
CA GLU A 143 23.00 -26.16 -6.37
C GLU A 143 22.04 -27.36 -6.28
N GLY A 144 20.94 -27.35 -7.05
CA GLY A 144 19.98 -28.44 -7.09
C GLY A 144 18.86 -28.35 -6.05
N ASN A 145 18.67 -27.22 -5.39
CA ASN A 145 17.55 -27.02 -4.48
C ASN A 145 16.28 -26.62 -5.24
N SER A 146 15.13 -27.08 -4.76
CA SER A 146 13.82 -26.58 -5.19
C SER A 146 13.36 -25.44 -4.28
N ILE A 147 13.01 -24.30 -4.87
CA ILE A 147 12.42 -23.19 -4.12
C ILE A 147 10.92 -23.45 -3.96
N LEU A 148 10.49 -23.78 -2.73
CA LEU A 148 9.08 -24.03 -2.42
C LEU A 148 8.28 -22.72 -2.32
N GLY A 149 8.93 -21.65 -1.88
CA GLY A 149 8.33 -20.32 -1.82
C GLY A 149 9.33 -19.26 -1.38
N SER A 150 9.03 -17.99 -1.71
CA SER A 150 9.83 -16.84 -1.29
C SER A 150 9.00 -15.90 -0.44
N GLN A 151 9.64 -15.21 0.50
CA GLN A 151 8.97 -14.31 1.45
C GLN A 151 7.82 -15.03 2.18
N VAL A 152 8.11 -16.26 2.66
CA VAL A 152 7.16 -17.17 3.29
C VAL A 152 6.96 -16.76 4.74
N SER A 153 5.71 -16.61 5.18
CA SER A 153 5.44 -16.27 6.58
C SER A 153 5.30 -17.51 7.44
N VAL A 154 5.87 -17.47 8.63
CA VAL A 154 5.74 -18.53 9.64
C VAL A 154 5.41 -17.91 10.99
N ARG A 155 4.48 -18.53 11.73
CA ARG A 155 4.18 -18.17 13.12
C ARG A 155 4.99 -19.07 14.04
N THR A 156 5.89 -18.47 14.80
CA THR A 156 6.69 -19.12 15.84
C THR A 156 6.18 -18.70 17.22
N ALA A 157 6.69 -19.31 18.29
CA ALA A 157 6.42 -18.85 19.66
C ALA A 157 6.86 -17.39 19.90
N GLU A 158 7.92 -16.95 19.21
CA GLU A 158 8.46 -15.58 19.26
C GLU A 158 7.74 -14.62 18.29
N GLY A 159 6.61 -15.04 17.72
CA GLY A 159 5.79 -14.28 16.80
C GLY A 159 6.06 -14.57 15.32
N ARG A 160 5.67 -13.64 14.45
CA ARG A 160 5.78 -13.82 12.99
C ARG A 160 7.21 -13.63 12.51
N ARG A 161 7.67 -14.58 11.71
CA ARG A 161 8.92 -14.55 10.94
C ARG A 161 8.58 -14.64 9.44
N VAL A 162 9.34 -13.94 8.62
CA VAL A 162 9.26 -14.04 7.15
C VAL A 162 10.57 -14.63 6.67
N ILE A 163 10.52 -15.75 5.98
CA ILE A 163 11.67 -16.46 5.41
C ILE A 163 11.89 -15.95 3.99
N ASP A 164 13.11 -15.55 3.64
CA ASP A 164 13.39 -15.03 2.29
C ASP A 164 13.18 -16.10 1.23
N HIS A 165 13.76 -17.29 1.41
CA HIS A 165 13.46 -18.48 0.61
C HIS A 165 13.25 -19.73 1.46
N LEU A 166 12.14 -20.42 1.27
CA LEU A 166 11.91 -21.77 1.77
C LEU A 166 12.29 -22.75 0.67
N VAL A 167 13.25 -23.62 0.94
CA VAL A 167 13.82 -24.53 -0.05
C VAL A 167 13.73 -25.98 0.39
N GLN A 168 13.76 -26.88 -0.59
CA GLN A 168 13.92 -28.31 -0.38
C GLN A 168 15.18 -28.79 -1.11
N ASP A 169 16.08 -29.46 -0.39
CA ASP A 169 17.26 -30.07 -1.00
C ASP A 169 16.92 -31.40 -1.71
N ALA A 170 17.90 -31.96 -2.44
CA ALA A 170 17.73 -33.22 -3.18
C ALA A 170 17.36 -34.42 -2.30
N ASN A 171 17.62 -34.36 -0.98
CA ASN A 171 17.25 -35.41 -0.04
C ASN A 171 15.82 -35.21 0.52
N GLY A 172 15.11 -34.16 0.09
CA GLY A 172 13.79 -33.81 0.57
C GLY A 172 13.79 -32.95 1.83
N THR A 173 14.96 -32.53 2.34
CA THR A 173 15.06 -31.73 3.57
C THR A 173 14.63 -30.30 3.30
N ILE A 174 13.74 -29.77 4.12
CA ILE A 174 13.25 -28.39 4.00
C ILE A 174 14.09 -27.47 4.91
N ARG A 175 14.56 -26.36 4.35
CA ARG A 175 15.34 -25.33 5.07
C ARG A 175 14.83 -23.93 4.77
N ALA A 176 14.96 -23.05 5.75
CA ALA A 176 14.79 -21.62 5.58
C ALA A 176 16.13 -20.99 5.20
N VAL A 177 16.13 -20.12 4.20
CA VAL A 177 17.30 -19.33 3.80
C VAL A 177 16.99 -17.87 4.08
N GLU A 178 17.86 -17.23 4.87
CA GLU A 178 17.89 -15.78 5.07
C GLU A 178 19.03 -15.20 4.24
N VAL A 179 18.72 -14.16 3.48
CA VAL A 179 19.67 -13.46 2.63
C VAL A 179 20.11 -12.16 3.30
N LYS A 180 21.42 -11.90 3.31
CA LYS A 180 22.01 -10.65 3.80
C LYS A 180 22.90 -10.05 2.74
N ALA A 181 22.82 -8.74 2.59
CA ALA A 181 23.65 -7.97 1.67
C ALA A 181 24.24 -6.74 2.34
N GLY A 182 25.38 -6.26 1.84
CA GLY A 182 25.94 -4.95 2.22
C GLY A 182 26.28 -4.83 3.70
N GLY A 183 26.78 -5.90 4.33
CA GLY A 183 27.16 -5.92 5.74
C GLY A 183 25.99 -6.00 6.72
N ALA A 184 24.76 -6.24 6.25
CA ALA A 184 23.62 -6.45 7.13
C ALA A 184 23.87 -7.65 8.07
N VAL A 185 23.42 -7.51 9.32
CA VAL A 185 23.52 -8.53 10.37
C VAL A 185 22.14 -8.80 10.93
N ARG A 186 21.86 -10.05 11.33
CA ARG A 186 20.61 -10.40 12.02
C ARG A 186 20.56 -9.69 13.38
N ASN A 187 19.41 -9.11 13.68
CA ASN A 187 19.17 -8.56 15.01
C ASN A 187 18.73 -9.65 16.01
N ALA A 188 18.71 -9.33 17.31
CA ALA A 188 18.36 -10.27 18.37
C ALA A 188 16.97 -10.91 18.19
N SER A 189 15.99 -10.16 17.69
CA SER A 189 14.64 -10.68 17.44
C SER A 189 14.63 -11.71 16.30
N GLN A 190 15.42 -11.49 15.24
CA GLN A 190 15.55 -12.47 14.16
C GLN A 190 16.19 -13.76 14.67
N LEU A 191 17.26 -13.65 15.47
CA LEU A 191 17.93 -14.80 16.07
C LEU A 191 17.00 -15.59 17.01
N ALA A 192 16.20 -14.91 17.83
CA ALA A 192 15.21 -15.55 18.70
C ALA A 192 14.15 -16.32 17.90
N LYS A 193 13.60 -15.71 16.84
CA LYS A 193 12.62 -16.34 15.95
C LYS A 193 13.20 -17.52 15.18
N ASP A 194 14.43 -17.39 14.67
CA ASP A 194 15.12 -18.48 13.97
C ASP A 194 15.40 -19.64 14.92
N LYS A 195 15.83 -19.37 16.17
CA LYS A 195 16.01 -20.39 17.21
C LYS A 195 14.69 -21.08 17.57
N ALA A 196 13.61 -20.33 17.73
CA ALA A 196 12.29 -20.90 18.01
C ALA A 196 11.81 -21.78 16.85
N LEU A 197 11.97 -21.34 15.60
CA LEU A 197 11.63 -22.13 14.42
C LEU A 197 12.45 -23.43 14.33
N ALA A 198 13.73 -23.39 14.68
CA ALA A 198 14.62 -24.54 14.64
C ALA A 198 14.46 -25.54 15.80
N THR A 199 13.82 -25.14 16.90
CA THR A 199 13.70 -25.99 18.11
C THR A 199 12.27 -26.37 18.47
N GLN A 200 11.33 -25.45 18.29
CA GLN A 200 9.91 -25.62 18.62
C GLN A 200 9.05 -25.73 17.35
N GLY A 201 9.59 -25.30 16.21
CA GLY A 201 8.89 -25.22 14.95
C GLY A 201 8.07 -23.95 14.79
N GLY A 202 7.32 -23.90 13.70
CA GLY A 202 6.37 -22.85 13.44
C GLY A 202 5.36 -23.23 12.38
N THR A 203 4.20 -22.59 12.42
CA THR A 203 3.10 -22.82 11.47
C THR A 203 3.30 -21.96 10.23
N LEU A 204 3.43 -22.56 9.05
CA LEU A 204 3.53 -21.82 7.79
C LEU A 204 2.19 -21.18 7.46
N VAL A 205 2.18 -19.86 7.23
CA VAL A 205 0.96 -19.07 7.01
C VAL A 205 1.11 -18.09 5.85
N GLY A 206 -0.02 -17.54 5.42
CA GLY A 206 -0.08 -16.51 4.39
C GLY A 206 -0.01 -17.06 2.97
N LYS A 207 -0.22 -16.16 2.00
CA LYS A 207 -0.40 -16.50 0.58
C LYS A 207 0.85 -17.08 -0.09
N ASN A 208 2.03 -16.72 0.40
CA ASN A 208 3.31 -17.17 -0.15
C ASN A 208 3.76 -18.54 0.40
N ALA A 209 3.10 -19.05 1.45
CA ALA A 209 3.40 -20.40 1.93
C ALA A 209 2.97 -21.45 0.90
N PRO A 210 3.78 -22.49 0.62
CA PRO A 210 3.42 -23.57 -0.30
C PRO A 210 2.11 -24.20 0.11
N ALA A 211 1.19 -24.41 -0.84
CA ALA A 211 -0.17 -24.88 -0.52
C ALA A 211 -0.17 -26.21 0.26
N ALA A 212 0.73 -27.14 -0.10
CA ALA A 212 0.87 -28.43 0.57
C ALA A 212 1.33 -28.32 2.03
N LEU A 213 2.10 -27.28 2.39
CA LEU A 213 2.69 -27.10 3.71
C LEU A 213 1.98 -26.04 4.56
N ARG A 214 1.06 -25.27 3.96
CA ARG A 214 0.35 -24.20 4.65
C ARG A 214 -0.50 -24.75 5.79
N GLY A 215 -0.39 -24.15 6.97
CA GLY A 215 -1.06 -24.59 8.19
C GLY A 215 -0.35 -25.70 8.94
N GLN A 216 0.72 -26.29 8.38
CA GLN A 216 1.50 -27.30 9.09
C GLN A 216 2.50 -26.64 10.04
N ASN A 217 2.67 -27.23 11.23
CA ASN A 217 3.71 -26.87 12.16
C ASN A 217 4.98 -27.68 11.86
N MET A 218 6.09 -27.01 11.54
CA MET A 218 7.32 -27.67 11.12
C MET A 218 8.52 -27.10 11.84
N VAL A 219 9.46 -27.97 12.21
CA VAL A 219 10.80 -27.58 12.68
C VAL A 219 11.67 -27.34 11.46
N ILE A 220 12.16 -26.12 11.31
CA ILE A 220 12.92 -25.69 10.12
C ILE A 220 14.17 -24.94 10.58
N GLU A 221 15.33 -25.40 10.14
CA GLU A 221 16.59 -24.68 10.37
C GLU A 221 16.72 -23.49 9.40
N THR A 222 17.20 -22.35 9.91
CA THR A 222 17.49 -21.16 9.09
C THR A 222 18.98 -21.00 8.82
N VAL A 223 19.38 -21.13 7.56
CA VAL A 223 20.75 -20.89 7.09
C VAL A 223 20.89 -19.45 6.58
N GLU A 224 22.01 -18.79 6.87
CA GLU A 224 22.34 -17.46 6.32
C GLU A 224 23.14 -17.57 5.04
N ARG A 225 22.81 -16.73 4.04
CA ARG A 225 23.68 -16.48 2.88
C ARG A 225 24.00 -14.99 2.77
N ARG A 226 25.28 -14.71 2.47
CA ARG A 226 25.81 -13.35 2.36
C ARG A 226 26.19 -13.03 0.93
N TYR A 227 25.82 -11.82 0.50
CA TYR A 227 26.07 -11.24 -0.82
C TYR A 227 26.63 -9.81 -0.71
#